data_AF-A0A7Y3E457-F1
#
_entry.id   AF-A0A7Y3E457-F1
#
_cell.length_a   1.000
_cell.length_b   1.000
_cell.length_c   1.000
_cell.angle_alpha   90.00
_cell.angle_beta   90.00
_cell.angle_gamma   90.00
#
_symmetry.space_group_name_H-M   'P 1'
#
loop_
_entity.id
_entity.type
_entity.pdbx_description
1 polymer ?
#
loop_
_entity_poly.entity_id
_entity_poly.type
_entity_poly.pdbx_seq_one_letter_code
_entity_poly.pdbx_strand_id
1 'polypeptide(L)'
;MRRIVKVVALLALLLLPATARAQDAEPLQKSDIIRLLTGTTYSKAEVAGIIRQSCLSFSPTARDRTDFQALGADNAVMAAIDGCDRPAPAAPALQFSMSRRVFDVTAGDTVRIPVTVNRGATGVGGMRLQLVGSGALATGSDARAETG
;
A
#
# COMPACT_ATOMS: atom_id res chain seq x y z
N MET A 1 23.87 24.07 26.31
CA MET A 1 22.97 22.90 26.40
C MET A 1 21.55 23.14 25.86
N ARG A 2 20.91 24.30 26.11
CA ARG A 2 19.56 24.63 25.57
C ARG A 2 19.40 24.65 24.03
N ARG A 3 20.49 24.83 23.26
CA ARG A 3 20.45 24.86 21.78
C ARG A 3 20.42 23.46 21.16
N ILE A 4 21.06 22.49 21.80
CA ILE A 4 21.13 21.09 21.30
C ILE A 4 19.76 20.42 21.42
N VAL A 5 19.02 20.70 22.50
CA VAL A 5 17.66 20.18 22.73
C VAL A 5 16.67 20.63 21.64
N LYS A 6 16.83 21.85 21.11
CA LYS A 6 15.97 22.35 20.03
C LYS A 6 16.25 21.69 18.67
N VAL A 7 17.51 21.36 18.39
CA VAL A 7 17.90 20.71 17.13
C VAL A 7 17.40 19.27 17.09
N VAL A 8 17.45 18.56 18.22
CA VAL A 8 16.91 17.19 18.33
C VAL A 8 15.38 17.17 18.23
N ALA A 9 14.70 18.16 18.81
CA ALA A 9 13.24 18.28 18.69
C ALA A 9 12.77 18.59 17.26
N LEU A 10 13.56 19.32 16.47
CA LEU A 10 13.24 19.62 15.07
C LEU A 10 13.49 18.43 14.13
N LEU A 11 14.51 17.60 14.43
CA LEU A 11 14.84 16.43 13.61
C LEU A 11 13.88 15.25 13.81
N ALA A 12 13.22 15.16 14.97
CA ALA A 12 12.29 14.07 15.28
C ALA A 12 10.93 14.17 14.55
N LEU A 13 10.59 15.32 13.99
CA LEU A 13 9.30 15.54 13.30
C LEU A 13 9.32 15.14 11.81
N LEU A 14 10.48 14.75 11.26
CA LEU A 14 10.66 14.42 9.83
C LEU A 14 10.50 12.93 9.50
N LEU A 15 10.15 12.10 10.48
CA LEU A 15 10.02 10.64 10.32
C LEU A 15 8.56 10.16 10.37
N LEU A 16 7.57 11.05 10.17
CA LEU A 16 6.21 10.57 9.92
C LEU A 16 6.18 9.86 8.57
N PRO A 17 5.85 8.56 8.51
CA PRO A 17 5.56 7.92 7.24
C PRO A 17 4.36 8.65 6.67
N ALA A 18 4.56 9.33 5.54
CA ALA A 18 3.49 9.84 4.72
C ALA A 18 2.66 8.62 4.30
N THR A 19 1.64 8.29 5.07
CA THR A 19 0.52 7.52 4.55
C THR A 19 -0.07 8.42 3.47
N ALA A 20 0.39 8.22 2.24
CA ALA A 20 -0.21 8.79 1.05
C ALA A 20 -1.64 8.24 1.04
N ARG A 21 -2.52 8.93 1.74
CA ARG A 21 -3.93 8.90 1.44
C ARG A 21 -3.96 9.38 0.00
N ALA A 22 -4.20 8.47 -0.93
CA ALA A 22 -4.70 8.85 -2.23
C ALA A 22 -5.88 9.76 -1.91
N GLN A 23 -5.67 11.08 -2.03
CA GLN A 23 -6.78 11.99 -2.16
C GLN A 23 -7.53 11.43 -3.36
N ASP A 24 -8.83 11.14 -3.19
CA ASP A 24 -9.70 10.69 -4.28
C ASP A 24 -9.71 11.81 -5.32
N ALA A 25 -8.69 11.79 -6.18
CA ALA A 25 -8.50 12.78 -7.21
C ALA A 25 -9.51 12.44 -8.28
N GLU A 26 -10.35 13.42 -8.63
CA GLU A 26 -11.39 13.27 -9.65
C GLU A 26 -10.77 12.61 -10.91
N PRO A 27 -11.34 11.48 -11.40
CA PRO A 27 -10.84 10.81 -12.59
C PRO A 27 -10.84 11.74 -13.80
N LEU A 28 -9.73 11.75 -14.55
CA LEU A 28 -9.52 12.70 -15.64
C LEU A 28 -10.43 12.38 -16.83
N GLN A 29 -11.12 13.41 -17.33
CA GLN A 29 -11.88 13.33 -18.57
C GLN A 29 -10.97 13.53 -19.78
N LYS A 30 -11.44 13.13 -20.96
CA LYS A 30 -10.70 13.34 -22.22
C LYS A 30 -10.32 14.81 -22.45
N SER A 31 -11.24 15.73 -22.15
CA SER A 31 -10.99 17.18 -22.24
C SER A 31 -9.86 17.66 -21.33
N ASP A 32 -9.71 17.05 -20.16
CA ASP A 32 -8.67 17.42 -19.20
C ASP A 32 -7.29 17.01 -19.73
N ILE A 33 -7.18 15.81 -20.31
CA ILE A 33 -5.95 15.36 -20.97
C ILE A 33 -5.55 16.32 -22.10
N ILE A 34 -6.52 16.68 -22.97
CA ILE A 34 -6.26 17.61 -24.07
C ILE A 34 -5.77 18.95 -23.53
N ARG A 35 -6.42 19.50 -22.49
CA ARG A 35 -5.98 20.74 -21.83
C ARG A 35 -4.59 20.63 -21.22
N LEU A 36 -4.29 19.54 -20.53
CA LEU A 36 -2.99 19.30 -19.90
C LEU A 36 -1.87 19.21 -20.95
N LEU A 37 -2.14 18.59 -22.11
CA LEU A 37 -1.14 18.41 -23.17
C LEU A 37 -0.92 19.66 -24.01
N THR A 38 -1.96 20.45 -24.24
CA THR A 38 -1.92 21.69 -25.06
C THR A 38 -1.55 22.93 -24.24
N GLY A 39 -1.79 22.90 -22.93
CA GLY A 39 -1.38 23.95 -22.01
C GLY A 39 0.13 23.97 -21.79
N THR A 40 0.65 25.14 -21.41
CA THR A 40 2.09 25.34 -21.09
C THR A 40 2.36 25.30 -19.58
N THR A 41 1.33 25.09 -18.77
CA THR A 41 1.42 25.12 -17.30
C THR A 41 2.25 23.97 -16.74
N TYR A 42 2.21 22.80 -17.37
CA TYR A 42 2.84 21.59 -16.86
C TYR A 42 3.80 21.01 -17.89
N SER A 43 4.95 20.53 -17.41
CA SER A 43 5.83 19.68 -18.20
C SER A 43 5.19 18.31 -18.47
N LYS A 44 5.66 17.60 -19.50
CA LYS A 44 5.14 16.25 -19.82
C LYS A 44 5.34 15.25 -18.68
N ALA A 45 6.42 15.38 -17.92
CA ALA A 45 6.66 14.57 -16.73
C ALA A 45 5.63 14.83 -15.61
N GLU A 46 5.25 16.09 -15.40
CA GLU A 46 4.20 16.47 -14.44
C GLU A 46 2.83 15.96 -14.92
N VAL A 47 2.51 16.10 -16.21
CA VAL A 47 1.28 15.54 -16.80
C VAL A 47 1.20 14.02 -16.56
N ALA A 48 2.28 13.28 -16.79
CA ALA A 48 2.33 11.85 -16.50
C ALA A 48 2.14 11.56 -15.00
N GLY A 49 2.64 12.42 -14.11
CA GLY A 49 2.40 12.35 -12.67
C GLY A 49 0.93 12.53 -12.28
N ILE A 50 0.28 13.53 -12.88
CA ILE A 50 -1.15 13.81 -12.68
C ILE A 50 -1.99 12.60 -13.14
N ILE A 51 -1.71 12.06 -14.34
CA ILE A 51 -2.44 10.89 -14.87
C ILE A 51 -2.30 9.68 -13.96
N ARG A 52 -1.09 9.39 -13.43
CA ARG A 52 -0.88 8.28 -12.49
C ARG A 52 -1.65 8.43 -11.18
N GLN A 53 -1.87 9.67 -10.74
CA GLN A 53 -2.53 9.94 -9.46
C GLN A 53 -4.05 9.88 -9.58
N SER A 54 -4.61 10.45 -10.66
CA SER A 54 -6.06 10.57 -10.85
C SER A 54 -6.68 9.44 -11.68
N CYS A 55 -5.88 8.76 -12.50
CA CYS A 55 -6.35 7.86 -13.55
C CYS A 55 -7.40 8.52 -14.49
N LEU A 56 -7.90 7.75 -15.46
CA LEU A 56 -8.86 8.23 -16.46
C LEU A 56 -10.28 7.79 -16.10
N SER A 57 -11.27 8.64 -16.41
CA SER A 57 -12.69 8.32 -16.27
C SER A 57 -13.24 7.46 -17.42
N PHE A 58 -12.44 7.23 -18.46
CA PHE A 58 -12.82 6.57 -19.70
C PHE A 58 -11.67 5.68 -20.21
N SER A 59 -12.00 4.67 -21.01
CA SER A 59 -11.00 3.80 -21.66
C SER A 59 -10.57 4.40 -23.02
N PRO A 60 -9.30 4.81 -23.19
CA PRO A 60 -8.84 5.43 -24.43
C PRO A 60 -8.84 4.45 -25.61
N THR A 61 -9.47 4.87 -26.71
CA THR A 61 -9.43 4.14 -27.98
C THR A 61 -8.08 4.31 -28.68
N ALA A 62 -7.82 3.50 -29.72
CA ALA A 62 -6.64 3.68 -30.57
C ALA A 62 -6.58 5.08 -31.20
N ARG A 63 -7.74 5.67 -31.54
CA ARG A 63 -7.81 7.02 -32.09
C ARG A 63 -7.40 8.07 -31.06
N ASP A 64 -7.90 7.95 -29.83
CA ASP A 64 -7.54 8.88 -28.73
C ASP A 64 -6.03 8.88 -28.47
N ARG A 65 -5.40 7.70 -28.53
CA ARG A 65 -3.96 7.55 -28.32
C ARG A 65 -3.15 8.28 -29.40
N THR A 66 -3.54 8.13 -30.67
CA THR A 66 -2.93 8.88 -31.77
C THR A 66 -3.13 10.38 -31.61
N ASP A 67 -4.33 10.81 -31.22
CA ASP A 67 -4.63 12.22 -30.99
C ASP A 67 -3.76 12.79 -29.85
N PHE A 68 -3.61 12.07 -28.72
CA PHE A 68 -2.77 12.50 -27.62
C PHE A 68 -1.29 12.58 -28.01
N GLN A 69 -0.79 11.64 -28.79
CA GLN A 69 0.58 11.68 -29.33
C GLN A 69 0.78 12.89 -30.25
N ALA A 70 -0.20 13.20 -31.11
CA ALA A 70 -0.17 14.38 -31.95
C ALA A 70 -0.17 15.70 -31.15
N LEU A 71 -0.78 15.70 -29.96
CA LEU A 71 -0.72 16.80 -28.97
C LEU A 71 0.56 16.78 -28.11
N GLY A 72 1.52 15.91 -28.43
CA GLY A 72 2.82 15.83 -27.77
C GLY A 72 2.81 15.01 -26.48
N ALA A 73 1.90 14.05 -26.31
CA ALA A 73 2.06 13.02 -25.29
C ALA A 73 3.28 12.15 -25.64
N ASP A 74 4.30 12.22 -24.80
CA ASP A 74 5.51 11.41 -24.95
C ASP A 74 5.32 10.00 -24.35
N ASN A 75 6.37 9.18 -24.43
CA ASN A 75 6.33 7.81 -23.91
C ASN A 75 5.98 7.73 -22.41
N ALA A 76 6.36 8.72 -21.61
CA ALA A 76 6.06 8.72 -20.17
C ALA A 76 4.58 8.99 -19.90
N VAL A 77 3.99 9.92 -20.67
CA VAL A 77 2.55 10.19 -20.63
C VAL A 77 1.76 8.97 -21.12
N MET A 78 2.16 8.39 -22.25
CA MET A 78 1.46 7.22 -22.81
C MET A 78 1.53 6.01 -21.86
N ALA A 79 2.68 5.76 -21.24
CA ALA A 79 2.82 4.71 -20.23
C ALA A 79 1.97 4.97 -18.98
N ALA A 80 1.80 6.23 -18.56
CA ALA A 80 0.90 6.58 -17.47
C ALA A 80 -0.57 6.29 -17.83
N ILE A 81 -0.99 6.62 -19.06
CA ILE A 81 -2.33 6.31 -19.58
C ILE A 81 -2.59 4.80 -19.59
N ASP A 82 -1.64 4.00 -20.09
CA ASP A 82 -1.75 2.53 -20.10
C ASP A 82 -1.78 1.91 -18.69
N GLY A 83 -1.13 2.58 -17.73
CA GLY A 83 -1.12 2.16 -16.34
C GLY A 83 -2.48 2.25 -15.64
N CYS A 84 -3.39 3.09 -16.13
CA CYS A 84 -4.71 3.30 -15.54
C CYS A 84 -5.62 2.07 -15.62
N ASP A 85 -5.49 1.28 -16.69
CA ASP A 85 -6.25 0.04 -16.88
C ASP A 85 -5.64 -1.15 -16.12
N ARG A 86 -4.42 -0.99 -15.58
CA ARG A 86 -3.75 -2.06 -14.87
C ARG A 86 -4.26 -2.10 -13.43
N PRO A 87 -4.79 -3.25 -12.96
CA PRO A 87 -5.08 -3.42 -11.55
C PRO A 87 -3.82 -3.07 -10.75
N ALA A 88 -3.96 -2.22 -9.72
CA ALA A 88 -2.87 -1.98 -8.79
C ALA A 88 -2.32 -3.35 -8.34
N PRO A 89 -0.98 -3.54 -8.29
CA PRO A 89 -0.43 -4.81 -7.87
C PRO A 89 -1.03 -5.17 -6.52
N ALA A 90 -1.71 -6.32 -6.46
CA ALA A 90 -2.41 -6.74 -5.27
C ALA A 90 -1.45 -6.68 -4.09
N ALA A 91 -1.85 -5.99 -3.01
CA ALA A 91 -1.04 -5.91 -1.82
C ALA A 91 -0.66 -7.34 -1.40
N PRO A 92 0.62 -7.60 -1.09
CA PRO A 92 1.06 -8.95 -0.76
C PRO A 92 0.22 -9.49 0.41
N ALA A 93 -0.36 -10.68 0.23
CA ALA A 93 -1.23 -11.28 1.22
C ALA A 93 -0.47 -11.58 2.53
N LEU A 94 -1.17 -11.49 3.65
CA LEU A 94 -0.68 -11.98 4.93
C LEU A 94 -0.72 -13.51 4.94
N GLN A 95 0.39 -14.11 5.38
CA GLN A 95 0.58 -15.55 5.44
C GLN A 95 0.98 -15.94 6.87
N PHE A 96 0.29 -16.92 7.42
CA PHE A 96 0.52 -17.43 8.76
C PHE A 96 1.08 -18.85 8.64
N SER A 97 2.23 -19.09 9.26
CA SER A 97 2.84 -20.41 9.31
C SER A 97 3.14 -20.82 10.74
N MET A 98 2.85 -22.09 11.04
CA MET A 98 3.10 -22.72 12.33
C MET A 98 3.94 -23.95 12.09
N SER A 99 4.93 -24.18 12.95
CA SER A 99 5.83 -25.34 12.82
C SER A 99 5.18 -26.66 13.24
N ARG A 100 4.17 -26.63 14.12
CA ARG A 100 3.43 -27.82 14.57
C ARG A 100 1.95 -27.48 14.82
N ARG A 101 1.06 -28.45 14.55
CA ARG A 101 -0.40 -28.32 14.70
C ARG A 101 -1.01 -29.25 15.75
N VAL A 102 -0.27 -30.30 16.16
CA VAL A 102 -0.70 -31.30 17.14
C VAL A 102 0.27 -31.26 18.31
N PHE A 103 -0.26 -31.23 19.52
CA PHE A 103 0.52 -31.12 20.76
C PHE A 103 0.06 -32.21 21.72
N ASP A 104 0.98 -33.11 22.07
CA ASP A 104 0.75 -34.17 23.05
C ASP A 104 1.26 -33.66 24.40
N VAL A 105 0.35 -33.15 25.23
CA VAL A 105 0.69 -32.47 26.49
C VAL A 105 -0.26 -32.88 27.62
N THR A 106 0.20 -32.72 28.86
CA THR A 106 -0.61 -33.05 30.04
C THR A 106 -1.43 -31.84 30.46
N ALA A 107 -2.63 -32.08 31.01
CA ALA A 107 -3.44 -31.00 31.57
C ALA A 107 -2.67 -30.26 32.66
N GLY A 108 -2.57 -28.93 32.52
CA GLY A 108 -1.77 -28.07 33.39
C GLY A 108 -0.44 -27.61 32.77
N ASP A 109 0.00 -28.21 31.66
CA ASP A 109 1.21 -27.79 30.95
C ASP A 109 0.98 -26.51 30.13
N THR A 110 2.05 -25.71 29.97
CA THR A 110 2.03 -24.53 29.09
C THR A 110 2.59 -24.87 27.71
N VAL A 111 1.76 -24.74 26.68
CA VAL A 111 2.17 -24.92 25.28
C VAL A 111 2.52 -23.59 24.65
N ARG A 112 3.72 -23.49 24.06
CA ARG A 112 4.12 -22.35 23.22
C ARG A 112 3.98 -22.70 21.76
N ILE A 113 3.15 -21.93 21.04
CA ILE A 113 2.90 -22.12 19.61
C ILE A 113 3.61 -20.99 18.86
N PRO A 114 4.79 -21.23 18.25
CA PRO A 114 5.43 -20.22 17.44
C PRO A 114 4.64 -20.04 16.13
N VAL A 115 4.21 -18.80 15.88
CA VAL A 115 3.53 -18.39 14.64
C VAL A 115 4.43 -17.38 13.94
N THR A 116 4.78 -17.68 12.68
CA THR A 116 5.47 -16.72 11.82
C THR A 116 4.44 -16.06 10.91
N VAL A 117 4.46 -14.73 10.87
CA VAL A 117 3.58 -13.92 10.03
C VAL A 117 4.42 -13.20 8.98
N ASN A 118 4.09 -13.44 7.72
CA ASN A 118 4.75 -12.80 6.60
C ASN A 118 3.75 -12.02 5.74
N ARG A 119 4.22 -10.96 5.10
CA ARG A 119 3.54 -10.24 4.02
C ARG A 119 4.41 -10.39 2.77
N GLY A 120 4.02 -11.31 1.89
CA GLY A 120 4.90 -11.77 0.82
C GLY A 120 6.18 -12.40 1.41
N ALA A 121 7.36 -11.92 1.01
CA ALA A 121 8.65 -12.42 1.52
C ALA A 121 9.13 -11.72 2.80
N THR A 122 8.38 -10.74 3.33
CA THR A 122 8.82 -9.91 4.47
C THR A 122 8.11 -10.34 5.75
N GLY A 123 8.86 -10.53 6.84
CA GLY A 123 8.28 -10.76 8.17
C GLY A 123 7.53 -9.54 8.70
N VAL A 124 6.44 -9.75 9.44
CA VAL A 124 5.56 -8.69 9.94
C VAL A 124 5.49 -8.70 11.47
N GLY A 125 6.00 -7.63 12.09
CA GLY A 125 5.91 -7.37 13.54
C GLY A 125 4.72 -6.49 13.93
N GLY A 126 4.45 -6.40 15.24
CA GLY A 126 3.46 -5.49 15.83
C GLY A 126 2.01 -5.88 15.57
N MET A 127 1.74 -7.11 15.11
CA MET A 127 0.39 -7.58 14.82
C MET A 127 -0.17 -8.34 16.02
N ARG A 128 -1.40 -8.02 16.42
CA ARG A 128 -2.11 -8.75 17.47
C ARG A 128 -2.71 -10.03 16.92
N LEU A 129 -2.29 -11.16 17.47
CA LEU A 129 -2.82 -12.48 17.20
C LEU A 129 -3.78 -12.88 18.33
N GLN A 130 -4.93 -13.43 17.98
CA GLN A 130 -5.86 -14.03 18.93
C GLN A 130 -5.99 -15.52 18.60
N LEU A 131 -5.72 -16.36 19.59
CA LEU A 131 -6.06 -17.76 19.55
C LEU A 131 -7.51 -17.92 20.01
N VAL A 132 -8.35 -18.46 19.14
CA VAL A 132 -9.78 -18.68 19.39
C VAL A 132 -10.08 -20.17 19.58
N GLY A 133 -11.04 -20.47 20.45
CA GLY A 133 -11.52 -21.84 20.69
C GLY A 133 -10.76 -22.58 21.79
N SER A 134 -9.72 -21.98 22.38
CA SER A 134 -9.07 -22.54 23.57
C SER A 134 -9.98 -22.50 24.80
N GLY A 135 -11.06 -21.71 24.78
CA GLY A 135 -12.13 -21.76 25.79
C GLY A 135 -12.91 -23.09 25.85
N ALA A 136 -12.84 -23.93 24.82
CA ALA A 136 -13.44 -25.27 24.86
C ALA A 136 -12.60 -26.29 25.64
N LEU A 137 -11.36 -25.92 26.01
CA LEU A 137 -10.53 -26.71 26.91
C LEU A 137 -10.99 -26.46 28.35
N ALA A 138 -11.04 -27.50 29.19
CA ALA A 138 -11.69 -27.50 30.51
C ALA A 138 -11.31 -26.33 31.46
N THR A 139 -10.17 -25.68 31.23
CA THR A 139 -9.67 -24.53 32.00
C THR A 139 -9.17 -23.38 31.11
N GLY A 140 -9.45 -23.43 29.81
CA GLY A 140 -8.87 -22.52 28.83
C GLY A 140 -9.65 -21.22 28.65
N SER A 141 -8.97 -20.22 28.11
CA SER A 141 -9.56 -18.99 27.59
C SER A 141 -8.84 -18.63 26.30
N ASP A 142 -9.49 -17.86 25.43
CA ASP A 142 -8.87 -17.36 24.21
C ASP A 142 -7.62 -16.53 24.55
N ALA A 143 -6.48 -16.90 23.95
CA ALA A 143 -5.19 -16.28 24.23
C ALA A 143 -4.91 -15.14 23.24
N ARG A 144 -4.13 -14.14 23.66
CA ARG A 144 -3.67 -13.04 22.81
C ARG A 144 -2.17 -12.89 22.88
N ALA A 145 -1.55 -12.59 21.74
CA ALA A 145 -0.12 -12.33 21.61
C ALA A 145 0.13 -11.22 20.58
N GLU A 146 1.31 -10.61 20.62
CA GLU A 146 1.76 -9.66 19.61
C GLU A 146 3.00 -10.22 18.91
N THR A 147 3.11 -10.03 17.59
CA THR A 147 4.29 -10.47 16.84
C THR A 147 5.47 -9.54 17.12
N GLY A 148 6.64 -10.14 17.35
CA GLY A 148 7.91 -9.43 17.54
C GLY A 148 8.58 -9.03 16.23
#